data_AF-A0A2V9M239-F1
#
_entry.id   AF-A0A2V9M239-F1
#
_cell.length_a   1.000
_cell.length_b   1.000
_cell.length_c   1.000
_cell.angle_alpha   90.00
_cell.angle_beta   90.00
_cell.angle_gamma   90.00
#
_symmetry.space_group_name_H-M   'P 1'
#
loop_
_entity.id
_entity.type
_entity.pdbx_description
1 polymer ?
#
loop_
_entity_poly.entity_id
_entity_poly.type
_entity_poly.pdbx_seq_one_letter_code
_entity_poly.pdbx_strand_id
1 'polypeptide(L)'
;MAAALLGMWLGWTLFMFFVAGVSFSTAERILRNPNPPFSHATQALSTEGTRSLFRYFAAELNRRVFAAYGWGEIVLGTVLLWILNLQNPRDAVSLALAGALLSIAVTLGLIVTPQIAELGRTLDFIPRNPPPPGFAQFRSLHRSYAILETTKFVLGMALLGRWLLTR
;
A
#
# COMPACT_ATOMS: atom_id res chain seq x y z
N MET A 1 5.62 -22.85 -11.22
CA MET A 1 4.57 -22.33 -10.32
C MET A 1 5.10 -21.26 -9.36
N ALA A 2 6.09 -21.54 -8.50
CA ALA A 2 6.66 -20.55 -7.56
C ALA A 2 7.14 -19.24 -8.21
N ALA A 3 7.89 -19.32 -9.33
CA ALA A 3 8.33 -18.14 -10.07
C ALA A 3 7.19 -17.28 -10.64
N ALA A 4 6.10 -17.92 -11.09
CA ALA A 4 4.92 -17.20 -11.59
C ALA A 4 4.16 -16.51 -10.44
N LEU A 5 4.04 -17.17 -9.29
CA LEU A 5 3.43 -16.59 -8.10
C LEU A 5 4.22 -15.39 -7.58
N LEU A 6 5.55 -15.51 -7.50
CA LEU A 6 6.42 -14.40 -7.13
C LEU A 6 6.35 -13.26 -8.16
N GLY A 7 6.33 -13.58 -9.46
CA GLY A 7 6.16 -12.59 -10.52
C GLY A 7 4.81 -11.84 -10.41
N MET A 8 3.72 -12.54 -10.12
CA MET A 8 2.41 -11.93 -9.84
C MET A 8 2.47 -11.01 -8.63
N TRP A 9 3.12 -11.45 -7.54
CA TRP A 9 3.27 -10.64 -6.32
C TRP A 9 4.06 -9.35 -6.60
N LEU A 10 5.19 -9.45 -7.28
CA LEU A 10 6.01 -8.30 -7.68
C LEU A 10 5.25 -7.37 -8.65
N GLY A 11 4.52 -7.93 -9.61
CA GLY A 11 3.68 -7.17 -10.53
C GLY A 11 2.58 -6.40 -9.81
N TRP A 12 1.94 -7.00 -8.80
CA TRP A 12 0.98 -6.30 -7.95
C TRP A 12 1.63 -5.20 -7.11
N THR A 13 2.83 -5.43 -6.56
CA THR A 13 3.59 -4.37 -5.87
C THR A 13 3.82 -3.16 -6.78
N LEU A 14 4.26 -3.37 -8.02
CA LEU A 14 4.43 -2.30 -9.00
C LEU A 14 3.11 -1.60 -9.33
N PHE A 15 2.04 -2.36 -9.53
CA PHE A 15 0.71 -1.82 -9.78
C PHE A 15 0.23 -0.90 -8.65
N MET A 16 0.47 -1.30 -7.39
CA MET A 16 0.11 -0.50 -6.22
C MET A 16 0.81 0.85 -6.13
N PHE A 17 2.04 0.99 -6.67
CA PHE A 17 2.69 2.30 -6.76
C PHE A 17 1.89 3.30 -7.60
N PHE A 18 1.16 2.85 -8.61
CA PHE A 18 0.28 3.72 -9.41
C PHE A 18 -1.04 3.98 -8.71
N VAL A 19 -1.67 2.96 -8.13
CA VAL A 19 -3.01 3.08 -7.51
C VAL A 19 -3.01 4.03 -6.31
N ALA A 20 -1.93 4.07 -5.52
CA ALA A 20 -1.85 4.88 -4.30
C ALA A 20 -2.18 6.38 -4.52
N GLY A 21 -1.85 6.93 -5.69
CA GLY A 21 -2.11 8.34 -6.05
C GLY A 21 -3.46 8.61 -6.70
N VAL A 22 -4.13 7.57 -7.22
CA VAL A 22 -5.32 7.73 -8.08
C VAL A 22 -6.50 8.32 -7.31
N SER A 23 -6.72 7.90 -6.07
CA SER A 23 -7.87 8.38 -5.26
C SER A 23 -7.82 9.88 -5.03
N PHE A 24 -6.68 10.41 -4.58
CA PHE A 24 -6.50 11.85 -4.35
C PHE A 24 -6.49 12.65 -5.64
N SER A 25 -5.85 12.13 -6.69
CA SER A 25 -5.85 12.77 -8.02
C SER A 25 -7.27 12.88 -8.60
N THR A 26 -8.08 11.82 -8.44
CA THR A 26 -9.46 11.78 -8.90
C THR A 26 -10.33 12.78 -8.13
N ALA A 27 -10.19 12.85 -6.80
CA ALA A 27 -10.87 13.84 -5.98
C ALA A 27 -10.55 15.27 -6.44
N GLU A 28 -9.27 15.59 -6.62
CA GLU A 28 -8.84 16.92 -7.07
C GLU A 28 -9.28 17.23 -8.52
N ARG A 29 -9.39 16.21 -9.39
CA ARG A 29 -9.91 16.37 -10.76
C ARG A 29 -11.40 16.76 -10.75
N ILE A 30 -12.20 16.11 -9.91
CA ILE A 30 -13.63 16.42 -9.75
C ILE A 30 -13.81 17.85 -9.21
N LEU A 31 -13.02 18.22 -8.20
CA LEU A 31 -13.11 19.55 -7.58
C LEU A 31 -12.66 20.69 -8.52
N ARG A 32 -11.71 20.44 -9.42
CA ARG A 32 -11.24 21.43 -10.39
C ARG A 32 -12.19 21.65 -11.56
N ASN A 33 -12.94 20.61 -11.96
CA ASN A 33 -13.88 20.67 -13.08
C ASN A 33 -15.22 20.07 -12.67
N PRO A 34 -15.95 20.73 -11.74
CA PRO A 34 -17.23 20.22 -11.27
C PRO A 34 -18.28 20.31 -12.37
N ASN A 35 -19.06 19.23 -12.57
CA ASN A 35 -20.21 19.29 -13.47
C ASN A 35 -21.38 20.05 -12.79
N PRO A 36 -22.35 20.60 -13.56
CA PRO A 36 -23.42 21.42 -12.98
C PRO A 36 -24.24 20.71 -11.88
N PRO A 37 -24.62 19.42 -12.01
CA PRO A 37 -25.31 18.70 -10.93
C PRO A 37 -24.48 18.61 -9.64
N PHE A 38 -23.17 18.38 -9.75
CA PHE A 38 -22.27 18.32 -8.60
C PHE A 38 -22.17 19.68 -7.91
N SER A 39 -21.95 20.75 -8.68
CA SER A 39 -21.90 22.12 -8.14
C SER A 39 -23.17 22.48 -7.36
N HIS A 40 -24.33 22.12 -7.90
CA HIS A 40 -25.61 22.33 -7.23
C HIS A 40 -25.75 21.49 -5.95
N ALA A 41 -25.31 20.22 -5.99
CA ALA A 41 -25.35 19.34 -4.81
C ALA A 41 -24.42 19.81 -3.68
N THR A 42 -23.30 20.48 -4.01
CA THR A 42 -22.34 20.99 -3.03
C THR A 42 -22.52 22.47 -2.69
N GLN A 43 -23.55 23.15 -3.21
CA GLN A 43 -23.74 24.60 -3.03
C GLN A 43 -23.89 25.02 -1.57
N ALA A 44 -24.40 24.12 -0.71
CA ALA A 44 -24.57 24.36 0.72
C ALA A 44 -23.25 24.20 1.51
N LEU A 45 -22.23 23.60 0.91
CA LEU A 45 -20.90 23.45 1.50
C LEU A 45 -20.00 24.59 1.03
N SER A 46 -19.11 25.08 1.90
CA SER A 46 -18.02 25.94 1.45
C SER A 46 -17.08 25.16 0.52
N THR A 47 -16.32 25.86 -0.31
CA THR A 47 -15.28 25.25 -1.17
C THR A 47 -14.30 24.40 -0.34
N GLU A 48 -13.90 24.90 0.83
CA GLU A 48 -13.01 24.20 1.75
C GLU A 48 -13.68 22.97 2.38
N GLY A 49 -14.97 23.07 2.74
CA GLY A 49 -15.75 21.95 3.26
C GLY A 49 -15.89 20.83 2.22
N THR A 50 -16.21 21.19 0.98
CA THR A 50 -16.30 20.24 -0.14
C THR A 50 -14.95 19.55 -0.40
N ARG A 51 -13.86 20.33 -0.40
CA ARG A 51 -12.51 19.79 -0.56
C ARG A 51 -12.13 18.82 0.55
N SER A 52 -12.41 19.18 1.80
CA SER A 52 -12.12 18.36 2.98
C SER A 52 -12.89 17.04 2.94
N LEU A 53 -14.17 17.07 2.58
CA LEU A 53 -15.00 15.87 2.44
C LEU A 53 -14.47 14.92 1.36
N PHE A 54 -14.12 15.44 0.19
CA PHE A 54 -13.56 14.63 -0.90
C PHE A 54 -12.17 14.08 -0.57
N ARG A 55 -11.35 14.85 0.15
CA ARG A 55 -10.06 14.39 0.65
C ARG A 55 -10.22 13.25 1.65
N TYR A 56 -11.19 13.35 2.56
CA TYR A 56 -11.52 12.29 3.52
C TYR A 56 -11.99 11.02 2.80
N PHE A 57 -12.89 11.16 1.82
CA PHE A 57 -13.34 10.03 1.00
C PHE A 57 -12.17 9.34 0.26
N ALA A 58 -11.31 10.12 -0.38
CA ALA A 58 -10.11 9.59 -1.05
C ALA A 58 -9.16 8.88 -0.08
N ALA A 59 -9.00 9.42 1.14
CA ALA A 59 -8.20 8.78 2.18
C ALA A 59 -8.80 7.44 2.62
N GLU A 60 -10.11 7.37 2.82
CA GLU A 60 -10.78 6.11 3.23
C GLU A 60 -10.76 5.06 2.12
N LEU A 61 -10.91 5.47 0.86
CA LEU A 61 -10.74 4.58 -0.28
C LEU A 61 -9.30 4.01 -0.31
N ASN A 62 -8.29 4.86 -0.15
CA ASN A 62 -6.91 4.39 -0.07
C ASN A 62 -6.70 3.41 1.09
N ARG A 63 -7.21 3.72 2.30
CA ARG A 63 -7.11 2.81 3.46
C ARG A 63 -7.68 1.44 3.15
N ARG A 64 -8.85 1.36 2.50
CA ARG A 64 -9.47 0.09 2.09
C ARG A 64 -8.62 -0.67 1.08
N VAL A 65 -8.12 0.03 0.06
CA VAL A 65 -7.26 -0.57 -0.97
C VAL A 65 -5.96 -1.10 -0.37
N PHE A 66 -5.30 -0.34 0.51
CA PHE A 66 -4.07 -0.78 1.19
C PHE A 66 -4.32 -1.95 2.16
N ALA A 67 -5.47 -2.00 2.84
CA ALA A 67 -5.84 -3.15 3.67
C ALA A 67 -6.04 -4.41 2.83
N ALA A 68 -6.78 -4.31 1.71
CA ALA A 68 -6.97 -5.42 0.78
C ALA A 68 -5.64 -5.89 0.17
N TYR A 69 -4.78 -4.93 -0.20
CA TYR A 69 -3.44 -5.21 -0.67
C TYR A 69 -2.63 -6.01 0.37
N GLY A 70 -2.52 -5.51 1.60
CA GLY A 70 -1.78 -6.17 2.68
C GLY A 70 -2.23 -7.61 2.92
N TRP A 71 -3.54 -7.87 2.93
CA TRP A 71 -4.07 -9.24 3.01
C TRP A 71 -3.66 -10.10 1.81
N GLY A 72 -3.75 -9.56 0.59
CA GLY A 72 -3.31 -10.23 -0.62
C GLY A 72 -1.83 -10.64 -0.56
N GLU A 73 -0.97 -9.75 -0.05
CA GLU A 73 0.46 -10.03 0.11
C GLU A 73 0.73 -11.18 1.08
N ILE A 74 0.04 -11.17 2.22
CA ILE A 74 0.20 -12.21 3.24
C ILE A 74 -0.24 -13.57 2.69
N VAL A 75 -1.35 -13.62 1.95
CA VAL A 75 -1.83 -14.85 1.30
C VAL A 75 -0.82 -15.32 0.26
N LEU A 76 -0.36 -14.46 -0.65
CA LEU A 76 0.61 -14.81 -1.68
C LEU A 76 1.93 -15.30 -1.08
N GLY A 77 2.45 -14.62 -0.06
CA GLY A 77 3.69 -15.02 0.61
C GLY A 77 3.55 -16.35 1.37
N THR A 78 2.41 -16.58 2.01
CA THR A 78 2.14 -17.85 2.70
C THR A 78 2.06 -19.01 1.72
N VAL A 79 1.35 -18.84 0.60
CA VAL A 79 1.25 -19.85 -0.46
C VAL A 79 2.62 -20.09 -1.09
N LEU A 80 3.41 -19.04 -1.33
CA LEU A 80 4.76 -19.18 -1.87
C LEU A 80 5.66 -20.00 -0.95
N LEU A 81 5.68 -19.66 0.33
CA LEU A 81 6.50 -20.36 1.32
C LEU A 81 6.07 -21.84 1.44
N TRP A 82 4.76 -22.10 1.41
CA TRP A 82 4.21 -23.45 1.40
C TRP A 82 4.69 -24.26 0.18
N ILE A 83 4.59 -23.70 -1.03
CA ILE A 83 5.07 -24.36 -2.26
C ILE A 83 6.56 -24.67 -2.19
N LEU A 84 7.38 -23.74 -1.70
CA LEU A 84 8.83 -23.95 -1.56
C LEU A 84 9.16 -25.05 -0.55
N ASN A 85 8.39 -25.15 0.54
CA ASN A 85 8.61 -26.15 1.58
C ASN A 85 8.29 -27.59 1.10
N LEU A 86 7.49 -27.73 0.04
CA LEU A 86 7.16 -29.01 -0.59
C LEU A 86 8.25 -29.50 -1.57
N GLN A 87 9.24 -28.67 -1.92
CA GLN A 87 10.28 -29.05 -2.88
C GLN A 87 11.31 -30.01 -2.27
N ASN A 88 11.82 -30.93 -3.08
CA ASN A 88 12.89 -31.85 -2.71
C ASN A 88 13.93 -31.94 -3.86
N PRO A 89 15.21 -31.62 -3.64
CA PRO A 89 15.79 -31.12 -2.39
C PRO A 89 15.25 -29.74 -2.00
N ARG A 90 15.27 -29.43 -0.70
CA ARG A 90 14.84 -28.12 -0.19
C ARG A 90 15.88 -27.05 -0.49
N ASP A 91 15.47 -25.96 -1.12
CA ASP A 91 16.31 -24.76 -1.28
C ASP A 91 16.17 -23.84 -0.07
N ALA A 92 17.06 -24.02 0.92
CA ALA A 92 17.07 -23.25 2.16
C ALA A 92 17.20 -21.73 1.91
N VAL A 93 17.92 -21.31 0.88
CA VAL A 93 18.08 -19.89 0.53
C VAL A 93 16.76 -19.31 0.04
N SER A 94 16.05 -20.03 -0.85
CA SER A 94 14.73 -19.61 -1.31
C SER A 94 13.70 -19.55 -0.19
N LEU A 95 13.72 -20.52 0.73
CA LEU A 95 12.86 -20.53 1.91
C LEU A 95 13.14 -19.33 2.83
N ALA A 96 14.42 -19.02 3.10
CA ALA A 96 14.80 -17.89 3.93
C ALA A 96 14.37 -16.55 3.30
N LEU A 97 14.59 -16.37 2.00
CA LEU A 97 14.16 -15.17 1.28
C LEU A 97 12.63 -15.03 1.26
N ALA A 98 11.90 -16.09 0.93
CA ALA A 98 10.43 -16.07 0.96
C ALA A 98 9.88 -15.79 2.37
N GLY A 99 10.51 -16.33 3.41
CA GLY A 99 10.17 -16.04 4.80
C GLY A 99 10.41 -14.58 5.18
N ALA A 100 11.51 -13.97 4.70
CA ALA A 100 11.78 -12.55 4.90
C ALA A 100 10.74 -11.67 4.19
N LEU A 101 10.38 -11.99 2.94
CA LEU A 101 9.33 -11.29 2.19
C LEU A 101 7.99 -11.31 2.94
N LEU A 102 7.57 -12.50 3.38
CA LEU A 102 6.33 -12.66 4.14
C LEU A 102 6.37 -11.89 5.47
N SER A 103 7.49 -11.94 6.18
CA SER A 103 7.64 -11.20 7.45
C SER A 103 7.50 -9.69 7.27
N ILE A 104 8.08 -9.14 6.18
CA ILE A 104 7.90 -7.73 5.83
C ILE A 104 6.44 -7.45 5.48
N ALA A 105 5.80 -8.27 4.65
CA ALA A 105 4.39 -8.09 4.26
C ALA A 105 3.44 -8.13 5.47
N VAL A 106 3.65 -9.05 6.41
CA VAL A 106 2.91 -9.13 7.68
C VAL A 106 3.10 -7.85 8.50
N THR A 107 4.36 -7.39 8.64
CA THR A 107 4.66 -6.15 9.38
C THR A 107 3.97 -4.94 8.74
N LEU A 108 4.02 -4.83 7.41
CA LEU A 108 3.39 -3.74 6.69
C LEU A 108 1.86 -3.80 6.78
N GLY A 109 1.26 -4.97 6.56
CA GLY A 109 -0.18 -5.16 6.53
C GLY A 109 -0.85 -5.07 7.90
N LEU A 110 -0.25 -5.65 8.94
CA LEU A 110 -0.88 -5.79 10.26
C LEU A 110 -0.40 -4.76 11.29
N ILE A 111 0.72 -4.06 11.05
CA ILE A 111 1.29 -3.11 12.02
C ILE A 111 1.37 -1.71 11.42
N VAL A 112 2.12 -1.53 10.33
CA VAL A 112 2.41 -0.19 9.80
C VAL A 112 1.17 0.45 9.16
N THR A 113 0.43 -0.31 8.34
CA THR A 113 -0.74 0.21 7.62
C THR A 113 -1.89 0.61 8.56
N PRO A 114 -2.28 -0.18 9.58
CA PRO A 114 -3.27 0.23 10.57
C PRO A 114 -2.86 1.49 11.33
N GLN A 115 -1.60 1.61 11.76
CA GLN A 115 -1.10 2.80 12.45
C GLN A 115 -1.15 4.04 11.56
N ILE A 116 -0.79 3.92 10.28
CA ILE A 116 -0.96 4.99 9.29
C ILE A 116 -2.43 5.39 9.16
N ALA A 117 -3.33 4.42 9.09
CA ALA A 117 -4.76 4.67 8.91
C ALA A 117 -5.36 5.40 10.12
N GLU A 118 -5.09 4.92 11.34
CA GLU A 118 -5.56 5.51 12.59
C GLU A 118 -5.05 6.93 12.78
N LEU A 119 -3.72 7.14 12.67
CA LEU A 119 -3.14 8.47 12.78
C LEU A 119 -3.58 9.37 11.62
N GLY A 120 -3.83 8.82 10.44
CA GLY A 120 -4.39 9.57 9.33
C GLY A 120 -5.79 10.11 9.63
N ARG A 121 -6.65 9.32 10.29
CA ARG A 121 -8.02 9.73 10.63
C ARG A 121 -8.06 10.88 11.62
N THR A 122 -7.11 10.95 12.56
CA THR A 122 -7.02 12.09 13.48
C THR A 122 -6.56 13.37 12.78
N LEU A 123 -5.93 13.26 11.60
CA LEU A 123 -5.39 14.38 10.83
C LEU A 123 -6.29 14.82 9.65
N ASP A 124 -7.40 14.13 9.37
CA ASP A 124 -8.17 14.33 8.13
C ASP A 124 -8.85 15.71 8.07
N PHE A 125 -9.21 16.30 9.22
CA PHE A 125 -9.91 17.58 9.32
C PHE A 125 -9.09 18.67 10.03
N ILE A 126 -7.80 18.44 10.27
CA ILE A 126 -6.93 19.39 10.95
C ILE A 126 -6.15 20.21 9.90
N PRO A 127 -6.06 21.55 10.06
CA PRO A 127 -5.17 22.37 9.25
C PRO A 127 -3.74 21.84 9.25
N ARG A 128 -3.12 21.80 8.07
CA ARG A 128 -1.74 21.28 7.91
C ARG A 128 -0.67 22.36 8.02
N ASN A 129 -1.08 23.61 8.06
CA ASN A 129 -0.22 24.76 8.26
C ASN A 129 -0.78 25.61 9.42
N PRO A 130 -0.09 25.70 10.57
CA PRO A 130 1.16 25.01 10.90
C PRO A 130 1.00 23.47 11.01
N PRO A 131 2.09 22.68 10.98
CA PRO A 131 2.00 21.22 11.10
C PRO A 131 1.36 20.79 12.42
N PRO A 132 0.30 19.97 12.40
CA PRO A 132 -0.37 19.56 13.62
C PRO A 132 0.44 18.50 14.40
N PRO A 133 0.16 18.33 15.70
CA PRO A 133 0.70 17.21 16.49
C PRO A 133 0.46 15.87 15.79
N GLY A 134 1.45 14.98 15.79
CA GLY A 134 1.37 13.69 15.11
C GLY A 134 1.73 13.69 13.61
N PHE A 135 1.82 14.86 12.95
CA PHE A 135 2.18 14.92 11.52
C PHE A 135 3.60 14.39 11.25
N ALA A 136 4.55 14.60 12.18
CA ALA A 136 5.90 14.06 12.09
C ALA A 136 5.91 12.51 12.16
N GLN A 137 5.12 11.93 13.08
CA GLN A 137 4.96 10.49 13.22
C GLN A 137 4.29 9.88 11.97
N PHE A 138 3.24 10.54 11.46
CA PHE A 138 2.56 10.11 10.22
C PHE A 138 3.53 10.05 9.04
N ARG A 139 4.36 11.08 8.86
CA ARG A 139 5.42 11.08 7.83
C ARG A 139 6.47 10.00 8.07
N SER A 140 6.84 9.76 9.33
CA SER A 140 7.79 8.70 9.67
C SER A 140 7.26 7.33 9.28
N LEU A 141 6.01 7.02 9.64
CA LEU A 141 5.37 5.75 9.28
C LEU A 141 5.28 5.55 7.75
N HIS A 142 4.94 6.60 6.99
CA HIS A 142 4.94 6.53 5.52
C HIS A 142 6.32 6.24 4.95
N ARG A 143 7.38 6.86 5.51
CA ARG A 143 8.76 6.56 5.09
C ARG A 143 9.14 5.12 5.43
N SER A 144 8.81 4.65 6.63
CA SER A 144 9.04 3.26 7.03
C SER A 144 8.32 2.28 6.11
N TYR A 145 7.05 2.56 5.77
CA TYR A 145 6.30 1.78 4.79
C TYR A 145 7.05 1.72 3.44
N ALA A 146 7.42 2.88 2.88
CA ALA A 146 8.08 2.95 1.58
C ALA A 146 9.42 2.20 1.56
N ILE A 147 10.22 2.33 2.62
CA ILE A 147 11.52 1.64 2.75
C ILE A 147 11.30 0.13 2.79
N LEU A 148 10.45 -0.36 3.70
CA LEU A 148 10.18 -1.80 3.84
C LEU A 148 9.59 -2.40 2.57
N GLU A 149 8.66 -1.69 1.93
CA GLU A 149 8.04 -2.12 0.67
C GLU A 149 9.09 -2.23 -0.45
N THR A 150 9.99 -1.26 -0.54
CA THR A 150 11.11 -1.28 -1.49
C THR A 150 12.08 -2.42 -1.18
N THR A 151 12.42 -2.64 0.09
CA THR A 151 13.28 -3.75 0.52
C THR A 151 12.65 -5.10 0.15
N LYS A 152 11.35 -5.30 0.42
CA LYS A 152 10.62 -6.50 0.01
C LYS A 152 10.66 -6.68 -1.51
N PHE A 153 10.41 -5.63 -2.28
CA PHE A 153 10.46 -5.68 -3.73
C PHE A 153 11.85 -6.11 -4.25
N VAL A 154 12.93 -5.49 -3.74
CA VAL A 154 14.31 -5.84 -4.11
C VAL A 154 14.65 -7.28 -3.75
N LEU A 155 14.28 -7.74 -2.56
CA LEU A 155 14.48 -9.14 -2.15
C LEU A 155 13.71 -10.11 -3.05
N GLY A 156 12.49 -9.77 -3.46
CA GLY A 156 11.71 -10.59 -4.37
C GLY A 156 12.29 -10.64 -5.78
N MET A 157 12.80 -9.50 -6.27
CA MET A 157 13.56 -9.46 -7.53
C MET A 157 14.84 -10.30 -7.45
N ALA A 158 15.56 -10.26 -6.33
CA ALA A 158 16.76 -11.08 -6.13
C ALA A 158 16.42 -12.58 -6.10
N LEU A 159 15.34 -12.98 -5.42
CA LEU A 159 14.85 -14.36 -5.41
C LEU A 159 14.43 -14.83 -6.81
N LEU A 160 13.69 -14.01 -7.54
CA LEU A 160 13.29 -14.31 -8.91
C LEU A 160 14.51 -14.43 -9.84
N GLY A 161 15.45 -13.49 -9.73
CA GLY A 161 16.71 -13.50 -10.49
C GLY A 161 17.54 -14.75 -10.21
N ARG A 162 17.66 -15.15 -8.94
CA ARG A 162 18.29 -16.43 -8.56
C ARG A 162 17.64 -17.59 -9.31
N TRP A 163 16.32 -17.72 -9.26
CA TRP A 163 15.61 -18.81 -9.97
C TRP A 163 15.70 -18.77 -11.48
N LEU A 164 16.05 -17.64 -12.09
CA LEU A 164 16.27 -17.53 -13.53
C LEU A 164 17.72 -17.88 -13.91
N LEU A 165 18.68 -17.58 -13.04
CA LEU A 165 20.11 -17.80 -13.27
C LEU A 165 20.59 -19.18 -12.83
N THR A 166 19.93 -19.81 -11.85
CA THR A 166 20.28 -21.14 -11.35
C THR A 166 19.37 -22.24 -11.93
N ARG A 167 18.74 -21.99 -13.09
CA ARG A 167 18.05 -23.05 -13.85
C ARG A 167 19.04 -23.91 -14.60
#